data_AF-A0A3D1CHX4-F1
#
_entry.id   AF-A0A3D1CHX4-F1
#
_cell.length_a   1.000
_cell.length_b   1.000
_cell.length_c   1.000
_cell.angle_alpha   90.00
_cell.angle_beta   90.00
_cell.angle_gamma   90.00
#
_symmetry.space_group_name_H-M   'P 1'
#
loop_
_entity.id
_entity.type
_entity.pdbx_description
1 polymer ?
#
loop_
_entity_poly.entity_id
_entity_poly.type
_entity_poly.pdbx_seq_one_letter_code
_entity_poly.pdbx_strand_id
1 'polypeptide(L)'
;WINGPAGKQLGTTEDAIPNQLGPATFELGIITGNRSINLILSTLIPGPDDGKVSIKNARLDGMQDFLVVEQTHPFIMANDTVQSQTLHFLQNGTFQH
;
A
#
# COMPACT_ATOMS: atom_id res chain seq x y z
N TRP A 1 22.14 4.12 13.11
CA TRP A 1 20.71 4.25 13.43
C TRP A 1 19.94 3.43 12.41
N ILE A 2 19.03 2.55 12.82
CA ILE A 2 18.19 1.76 11.92
C ILE A 2 17.36 2.74 11.05
N ASN A 3 17.45 2.61 9.72
CA ASN A 3 16.69 3.32 8.67
C ASN A 3 16.84 4.86 8.52
N GLY A 4 17.71 5.52 9.31
CA GLY A 4 18.00 6.96 9.15
C GLY A 4 16.81 7.91 9.40
N PRO A 5 16.94 9.21 9.09
CA PRO A 5 15.89 10.21 9.35
C PRO A 5 14.58 9.94 8.61
N ALA A 6 14.66 9.54 7.33
CA ALA A 6 13.47 9.25 6.52
C ALA A 6 12.66 8.07 7.10
N GLY A 7 13.34 7.03 7.58
CA GLY A 7 12.68 5.89 8.23
C GLY A 7 11.90 6.28 9.48
N LYS A 8 12.30 7.36 10.19
CA LYS A 8 11.57 7.88 11.35
C LYS A 8 10.32 8.69 10.98
N GLN A 9 10.27 9.22 9.77
CA GLN A 9 9.13 9.98 9.29
C GLN A 9 7.98 9.08 8.81
N LEU A 10 8.25 7.80 8.53
CA LEU A 10 7.27 6.78 8.16
C LEU A 10 6.46 6.24 9.37
N GLY A 11 6.05 7.14 10.26
CA GLY A 11 5.23 6.81 11.43
C GLY A 11 3.74 6.63 11.09
N THR A 12 3.00 6.05 12.02
CA THR A 12 1.54 5.84 11.91
C THR A 12 0.73 6.59 12.98
N THR A 13 1.39 7.41 13.81
CA THR A 13 0.74 8.29 14.79
C THR A 13 0.03 9.45 14.10
N GLU A 14 -0.96 10.07 14.75
CA GLU A 14 -1.72 11.19 14.16
C GLU A 14 -0.82 12.38 13.77
N ASP A 15 0.26 12.60 14.52
CA ASP A 15 1.26 13.63 14.26
C ASP A 15 2.37 13.19 13.28
N ALA A 16 2.32 11.97 12.74
CA ALA A 16 3.28 11.52 11.74
C ALA A 16 3.09 12.27 10.42
N ILE A 17 4.21 12.59 9.74
CA ILE A 17 4.20 13.35 8.49
C ILE A 17 3.23 12.78 7.44
N PRO A 18 3.17 11.45 7.17
CA PRO A 18 2.24 10.91 6.17
C PRO A 18 0.77 11.25 6.46
N ASN A 19 0.38 11.29 7.74
CA ASN A 19 -0.99 11.59 8.16
C ASN A 19 -1.33 13.09 8.07
N GLN A 20 -0.34 13.96 7.83
CA GLN A 20 -0.52 15.40 7.66
C GLN A 20 -0.59 15.84 6.18
N LEU A 21 -0.33 14.94 5.22
CA LEU A 21 -0.25 15.29 3.80
C LEU A 21 -1.62 15.53 3.15
N GLY A 22 -2.71 15.06 3.78
CA GLY A 22 -4.07 15.18 3.26
C GLY A 22 -4.44 14.13 2.21
N PRO A 23 -5.63 14.23 1.60
CA PRO A 23 -6.12 13.29 0.60
C PRO A 23 -5.42 13.47 -0.75
N ALA A 24 -5.57 12.48 -1.63
CA ALA A 24 -5.17 12.60 -3.03
C ALA A 24 -6.05 13.60 -3.77
N THR A 25 -5.43 14.50 -4.53
CA THR A 25 -6.10 15.50 -5.38
C THR A 25 -5.78 15.30 -6.87
N PHE A 26 -5.39 14.08 -7.23
CA PHE A 26 -5.01 13.66 -8.57
C PHE A 26 -5.50 12.22 -8.80
N GLU A 27 -5.44 11.74 -10.03
CA GLU A 27 -5.83 10.38 -10.36
C GLU A 27 -4.88 9.37 -9.67
N LEU A 28 -5.40 8.68 -8.67
CA LEU A 28 -4.64 7.75 -7.83
C LEU A 28 -5.33 6.39 -7.77
N GLY A 29 -4.66 5.36 -8.28
CA GLY A 29 -5.00 3.97 -8.06
C GLY A 29 -4.02 3.35 -7.07
N ILE A 30 -4.52 2.52 -6.14
CA ILE A 30 -3.69 1.85 -5.15
C ILE A 30 -3.83 0.33 -5.28
N ILE A 31 -2.70 -0.37 -5.44
CA ILE A 31 -2.63 -1.83 -5.40
C ILE A 31 -1.80 -2.24 -4.18
N THR A 32 -2.34 -3.15 -3.36
CA THR A 32 -1.64 -3.67 -2.17
C THR A 32 -1.72 -5.19 -2.07
N GLY A 33 -0.80 -5.78 -1.31
CA GLY A 33 -0.80 -7.21 -1.01
C GLY A 33 -1.65 -7.55 0.22
N ASN A 34 -1.92 -8.84 0.43
CA ASN A 34 -2.55 -9.36 1.65
C ASN A 34 -1.90 -10.64 2.20
N ARG A 35 -0.68 -10.98 1.74
CA ARG A 35 0.07 -12.13 2.22
C ARG A 35 1.33 -11.69 2.95
N SER A 36 1.67 -12.42 4.01
CA SER A 36 2.85 -12.12 4.83
C SER A 36 3.75 -13.34 4.96
N ILE A 37 5.06 -13.16 4.74
CA ILE A 37 6.05 -14.25 4.80
C ILE A 37 6.39 -14.60 6.27
N ASN A 38 6.33 -13.61 7.17
CA ASN A 38 6.88 -13.71 8.51
C ASN A 38 5.85 -13.29 9.57
N LEU A 39 5.22 -14.27 10.21
CA LEU A 39 4.18 -14.06 11.23
C LEU A 39 4.64 -13.17 12.40
N ILE A 40 5.95 -13.07 12.66
CA ILE A 40 6.49 -12.21 13.74
C ILE A 40 6.40 -10.71 13.42
N LEU A 41 6.43 -10.31 12.15
CA LEU A 41 6.22 -8.91 11.75
C LEU A 41 4.73 -8.60 11.57
N SER A 42 3.94 -9.56 11.10
CA SER A 42 2.48 -9.39 10.98
C SER A 42 1.74 -9.41 12.31
N THR A 43 2.27 -10.04 13.37
CA THR A 43 1.66 -9.92 14.71
C THR A 43 1.68 -8.49 15.25
N LEU A 44 2.53 -7.62 14.70
CA LEU A 44 2.60 -6.20 15.05
C LEU A 44 1.71 -5.32 14.15
N ILE A 45 1.18 -5.87 13.06
CA ILE A 45 0.34 -5.16 12.10
C ILE A 45 -1.11 -5.63 12.30
N PRO A 46 -2.02 -4.78 12.82
CA PRO A 46 -3.40 -5.18 13.01
C PRO A 46 -4.13 -5.41 11.68
N GLY A 47 -4.71 -6.61 11.53
CA GLY A 47 -5.55 -6.99 10.38
C GLY A 47 -4.76 -7.51 9.17
N PRO A 48 -5.43 -7.73 8.03
CA PRO A 48 -4.76 -8.22 6.81
C PRO A 48 -3.67 -7.26 6.31
N ASP A 49 -2.53 -7.81 5.92
CA ASP A 49 -1.32 -7.07 5.55
C ASP A 49 -0.47 -7.81 4.52
N ASP A 50 0.49 -7.12 3.92
CA ASP A 50 1.45 -7.67 2.96
C ASP A 50 2.81 -8.05 3.59
N GLY A 51 2.88 -8.10 4.93
CA GLY A 51 4.10 -8.29 5.70
C GLY A 51 4.83 -6.98 6.02
N LYS A 52 4.30 -5.82 5.59
CA LYS A 52 4.87 -4.50 5.87
C LYS A 52 3.84 -3.41 6.15
N VAL A 53 2.74 -3.41 5.41
CA VAL A 53 1.67 -2.41 5.44
C VAL A 53 0.32 -3.13 5.49
N SER A 54 -0.60 -2.67 6.34
CA SER A 54 -1.96 -3.21 6.38
C SER A 54 -2.79 -2.71 5.20
N ILE A 55 -3.79 -3.51 4.78
CA ILE A 55 -4.74 -3.08 3.73
C ILE A 55 -5.42 -1.76 4.11
N LYS A 56 -5.72 -1.57 5.41
CA LYS A 56 -6.32 -0.33 5.91
C LYS A 56 -5.39 0.87 5.69
N ASN A 57 -4.11 0.76 6.06
CA ASN A 57 -3.16 1.86 5.95
C ASN A 57 -2.69 2.11 4.51
N ALA A 58 -2.91 1.16 3.60
CA ALA A 58 -2.67 1.37 2.18
C ALA A 58 -3.72 2.28 1.53
N ARG A 59 -4.93 2.42 2.11
CA ARG A 59 -5.97 3.30 1.57
C ARG A 59 -5.66 4.77 1.84
N LEU A 60 -6.00 5.62 0.88
CA LEU A 60 -5.92 7.07 1.02
C LEU A 60 -7.22 7.70 0.53
N ASP A 61 -7.74 8.66 1.29
CA ASP A 61 -8.90 9.44 0.86
C ASP A 61 -8.60 10.14 -0.47
N GLY A 62 -9.59 10.19 -1.37
CA GLY A 62 -9.44 10.73 -2.72
C GLY A 62 -8.86 9.76 -3.76
N MET A 63 -8.52 8.52 -3.39
CA MET A 63 -8.15 7.49 -4.37
C MET A 63 -9.34 7.14 -5.28
N GLN A 64 -9.05 6.89 -6.55
CA GLN A 64 -10.03 6.57 -7.59
C GLN A 64 -10.41 5.10 -7.59
N ASP A 65 -9.45 4.21 -7.34
CA ASP A 65 -9.69 2.76 -7.27
C ASP A 65 -8.66 2.07 -6.36
N PHE A 66 -9.01 0.87 -5.88
CA PHE A 66 -8.23 0.10 -4.93
C PHE A 66 -8.30 -1.40 -5.24
N LEU A 67 -7.15 -2.06 -5.37
CA LEU A 67 -7.04 -3.48 -5.66
C LEU A 67 -6.18 -4.20 -4.61
N VAL A 68 -6.63 -5.37 -4.16
CA VAL A 68 -5.87 -6.26 -3.28
C VAL A 68 -5.43 -7.48 -4.07
N VAL A 69 -4.15 -7.82 -4.00
CA VAL A 69 -3.59 -9.01 -4.63
C VAL A 69 -3.01 -9.97 -3.59
N GLU A 70 -3.02 -11.26 -3.92
CA GLU A 70 -2.45 -12.31 -3.07
C GLU A 70 -0.92 -12.37 -3.16
N GLN A 71 -0.25 -11.29 -2.75
CA GLN A 71 1.20 -11.14 -2.77
C GLN A 71 1.74 -10.55 -1.48
N THR A 72 3.02 -10.81 -1.24
CA THR A 72 3.78 -10.23 -0.14
C THR A 72 4.48 -8.96 -0.62
N HIS A 73 4.70 -8.01 0.27
CA HIS A 73 5.23 -6.67 -0.02
C HIS A 73 6.35 -6.61 -1.08
N PRO A 74 7.47 -7.36 -0.95
CA PRO A 74 8.57 -7.25 -1.92
C PRO A 74 8.23 -7.77 -3.33
N PHE A 75 7.17 -8.56 -3.49
CA PHE A 75 6.80 -9.21 -4.75
C PHE A 75 5.57 -8.60 -5.42
N ILE A 76 4.92 -7.60 -4.82
CA ILE A 76 3.74 -6.93 -5.41
C ILE A 76 4.08 -6.41 -6.82
N MET A 77 5.17 -5.65 -6.97
CA MET A 77 5.52 -5.03 -8.25
C MET A 77 5.93 -6.03 -9.33
N ALA A 78 6.47 -7.19 -8.94
CA ALA A 78 6.93 -8.22 -9.87
C ALA A 78 5.79 -9.13 -10.37
N ASN A 79 4.58 -8.97 -9.83
CA ASN A 79 3.43 -9.81 -10.19
C ASN A 79 2.82 -9.35 -11.53
N ASP A 80 2.64 -10.29 -12.47
CA ASP A 80 2.12 -10.00 -13.81
C ASP A 80 0.71 -9.41 -13.80
N THR A 81 -0.13 -9.83 -12.85
CA THR A 81 -1.47 -9.25 -12.64
C THR A 81 -1.37 -7.79 -12.21
N VAL A 82 -0.46 -7.45 -11.29
CA VAL A 82 -0.24 -6.07 -10.85
C VAL A 82 0.24 -5.19 -12.00
N GLN A 83 1.17 -5.69 -12.83
CA GLN A 83 1.65 -4.95 -14.00
C GLN A 83 0.53 -4.70 -15.02
N SER A 84 -0.28 -5.72 -15.29
CA SER A 84 -1.44 -5.62 -16.20
C SER A 84 -2.49 -4.63 -15.69
N GLN A 85 -2.78 -4.68 -14.38
CA GLN A 85 -3.73 -3.77 -13.72
C GLN A 85 -3.21 -2.33 -13.68
N THR A 86 -1.89 -2.15 -13.49
CA THR A 86 -1.26 -0.83 -13.56
C THR A 86 -1.41 -0.23 -14.95
N LEU A 87 -1.13 -1.02 -16.00
CA LEU A 87 -1.33 -0.57 -17.39
C LEU A 87 -2.79 -0.24 -17.67
N HIS A 88 -3.73 -1.07 -17.21
CA HIS A 88 -5.15 -0.83 -17.36
C HIS A 88 -5.59 0.47 -16.68
N PHE A 89 -5.14 0.72 -15.44
CA PHE A 89 -5.44 1.95 -14.72
C PHE A 89 -4.91 3.18 -15.46
N LEU A 90 -3.65 3.15 -15.92
CA LEU A 90 -3.06 4.28 -16.66
C LEU A 90 -3.80 4.59 -17.97
N GLN A 91 -4.54 3.63 -18.54
CA GLN A 91 -5.31 3.81 -19.76
C GLN A 91 -6.77 4.21 -19.51
N ASN A 92 -7.35 3.78 -18.38
CA ASN A 92 -8.81 3.83 -18.17
C ASN A 92 -9.23 4.56 -16.87
N GLY A 93 -8.29 4.86 -15.97
CA GLY A 93 -8.55 5.47 -14.67
C GLY A 93 -9.13 4.52 -13.61
N THR A 94 -9.26 3.23 -13.90
CA THR A 94 -9.78 2.20 -12.98
C THR A 94 -9.02 0.89 -13.11
N PHE A 95 -9.10 0.02 -12.11
CA PHE A 95 -8.68 -1.37 -12.20
C PHE A 95 -9.79 -2.23 -12.82
N GLN A 96 -9.40 -3.42 -13.28
CA GLN A 96 -10.33 -4.43 -13.78
C GLN A 96 -10.70 -5.39 -12.64
N HIS A 97 -11.97 -5.36 -12.21
CA HIS A 97 -12.54 -6.19 -11.14
C HIS A 97 -13.21 -7.47 -11.64
#